data_AF-A0A3S0LA58-F1
#
_entry.id   AF-A0A3S0LA58-F1
#
_cell.length_a   1.000
_cell.length_b   1.000
_cell.length_c   1.000
_cell.angle_alpha   90.00
_cell.angle_beta   90.00
_cell.angle_gamma   90.00
#
_symmetry.space_group_name_H-M   'P 1'
#
loop_
_entity.id
_entity.type
_entity.pdbx_description
1 polymer ?
#
loop_
_entity_poly.entity_id
_entity_poly.type
_entity_poly.pdbx_seq_one_letter_code
_entity_poly.pdbx_strand_id
1 'polypeptide(L)'
;MAKRSKVQTEQTINQILDEALNQILTLGYEPMSYTTLSDATGISRTGISHHFPRKVDFLIRLDPNIARLFIRELDFSGLTQLEQSWMTALAEPTNAAILRLFFSLCGYSGNEVTLFRAVSLTRETAVSELGVEGDKLVSDLLGRSAVALLAQTAEAA
;
A
#
# COMPACT_ATOMS: atom_id res chain seq x y z
N MET A 1 11.21 37.69 -6.88
CA MET A 1 10.69 36.32 -7.10
C MET A 1 9.77 35.98 -5.94
N ALA A 2 8.46 35.87 -6.19
CA ALA A 2 7.49 35.58 -5.13
C ALA A 2 7.75 34.16 -4.60
N LYS A 3 8.03 34.04 -3.29
CA LYS A 3 7.99 32.78 -2.55
C LYS A 3 6.68 32.08 -2.91
N ARG A 4 6.73 30.89 -3.53
CA ARG A 4 5.56 30.02 -3.63
C ARG A 4 4.90 29.97 -2.26
N SER A 5 3.60 30.26 -2.21
CA SER A 5 2.82 30.14 -0.97
C SER A 5 2.95 28.71 -0.46
N LYS A 6 3.09 28.51 0.86
CA LYS A 6 3.15 27.16 1.48
C LYS A 6 2.03 26.25 0.96
N VAL A 7 0.86 26.82 0.75
CA VAL A 7 -0.34 26.15 0.20
C VAL A 7 -0.07 25.56 -1.18
N GLN A 8 0.61 26.28 -2.07
CA GLN A 8 0.88 25.80 -3.43
C GLN A 8 1.91 24.68 -3.46
N THR A 9 2.86 24.71 -2.52
CA THR A 9 3.82 23.62 -2.32
C THR A 9 3.11 22.36 -1.82
N GLU A 10 2.22 22.49 -0.83
CA GLU A 10 1.44 21.36 -0.31
C GLU A 10 0.52 20.74 -1.37
N GLN A 11 -0.15 21.56 -2.18
CA GLN A 11 -0.95 21.08 -3.31
C GLN A 11 -0.11 20.25 -4.30
N THR A 12 1.10 20.72 -4.62
CA THR A 12 2.02 20.00 -5.51
C THR A 12 2.42 18.65 -4.90
N ILE A 13 2.76 18.62 -3.60
CA ILE A 13 3.13 17.38 -2.90
C ILE A 13 1.96 16.38 -2.90
N ASN A 14 0.74 16.85 -2.62
CA ASN A 14 -0.44 15.98 -2.62
C ASN A 14 -0.72 15.41 -4.01
N GLN A 15 -0.65 16.23 -5.07
CA GLN A 15 -0.81 15.76 -6.43
C GLN A 15 0.20 14.66 -6.80
N ILE A 16 1.46 14.81 -6.37
CA ILE A 16 2.50 13.79 -6.57
C ILE A 16 2.15 12.50 -5.81
N LEU A 17 1.71 12.62 -4.55
CA LEU A 17 1.36 11.48 -3.71
C LEU A 17 0.13 10.73 -4.20
N ASP A 18 -0.89 11.45 -4.66
CA ASP A 18 -2.11 10.86 -5.20
C ASP A 18 -1.81 10.04 -6.46
N GLU A 19 -0.99 10.60 -7.37
CA GLU A 19 -0.58 9.87 -8.57
C GLU A 19 0.38 8.72 -8.25
N ALA A 20 1.30 8.89 -7.28
CA ALA A 20 2.17 7.81 -6.83
C ALA A 20 1.36 6.66 -6.23
N LEU A 21 0.34 6.95 -5.42
CA LEU A 21 -0.55 5.94 -4.88
C LEU A 21 -1.28 5.21 -6.01
N ASN A 22 -1.83 5.94 -6.97
CA ASN A 22 -2.50 5.36 -8.13
C ASN A 22 -1.58 4.42 -8.91
N GLN A 23 -0.36 4.85 -9.26
CA GLN A 23 0.60 4.01 -9.98
C GLN A 23 1.05 2.80 -9.16
N ILE A 24 1.28 2.95 -7.86
CA ILE A 24 1.66 1.82 -6.98
C ILE A 24 0.57 0.75 -6.96
N LEU A 25 -0.71 1.15 -6.93
CA LEU A 25 -1.83 0.21 -6.86
C LEU A 25 -2.22 -0.37 -8.22
N THR A 26 -1.92 0.31 -9.33
CA THR A 26 -2.30 -0.13 -10.68
C THR A 26 -1.16 -0.79 -11.45
N LEU A 27 0.03 -0.18 -11.44
CA LEU A 27 1.23 -0.65 -12.14
C LEU A 27 2.13 -1.49 -11.22
N GLY A 28 2.08 -1.24 -9.92
CA GLY A 28 2.99 -1.81 -8.93
C GLY A 28 4.12 -0.85 -8.54
N TYR A 29 4.77 -1.14 -7.40
CA TYR A 29 5.84 -0.29 -6.90
C TYR A 29 7.09 -0.32 -7.77
N GLU A 30 7.50 -1.47 -8.32
CA GLU A 30 8.72 -1.55 -9.13
C GLU A 30 8.63 -0.74 -10.43
N PRO A 31 7.57 -0.83 -11.24
CA PRO A 31 7.47 -0.07 -12.49
C PRO A 31 7.30 1.45 -12.29
N MET A 32 6.76 1.89 -11.15
CA MET A 32 6.64 3.32 -10.83
C MET A 32 8.02 3.99 -10.83
N SER A 33 8.16 5.13 -11.50
CA SER A 33 9.41 5.89 -11.55
C SER A 33 9.17 7.40 -11.56
N TYR A 34 10.23 8.19 -11.34
CA TYR A 34 10.16 9.64 -11.50
C TYR A 34 9.70 10.07 -12.90
N THR A 35 10.01 9.27 -13.93
CA THR A 35 9.59 9.55 -15.30
C THR A 35 8.09 9.33 -15.44
N THR A 36 7.56 8.18 -15.00
CA THR A 36 6.13 7.88 -15.10
C THR A 36 5.28 8.86 -14.28
N LEU A 37 5.78 9.30 -13.12
CA LEU A 37 5.14 10.35 -12.31
C LEU A 37 5.19 11.72 -13.00
N SER A 38 6.32 12.07 -13.61
CA SER A 38 6.48 13.33 -14.33
C SER A 38 5.54 13.42 -15.51
N ASP A 39 5.41 12.34 -16.28
CA ASP A 39 4.55 12.27 -17.45
C ASP A 39 3.07 12.36 -17.07
N ALA A 40 2.67 11.71 -15.97
CA ALA A 40 1.28 11.70 -15.50
C ALA A 40 0.84 13.01 -14.81
N THR A 41 1.72 13.63 -14.00
CA THR A 41 1.39 14.83 -13.24
C THR A 41 1.70 16.14 -13.97
N GLY A 42 2.56 16.10 -14.99
CA GLY A 42 3.14 17.28 -15.63
C GLY A 42 4.21 18.00 -14.79
N ILE A 43 4.55 17.48 -13.61
CA ILE A 43 5.59 18.04 -12.73
C ILE A 43 6.94 17.47 -13.16
N SER A 44 7.95 18.32 -13.37
CA SER A 44 9.26 17.84 -13.82
C SER A 44 9.86 16.80 -12.88
N ARG A 45 10.62 15.84 -13.43
CA ARG A 45 11.41 14.87 -12.66
C ARG A 45 12.22 15.51 -11.52
N THR A 46 12.85 16.66 -11.80
CA THR A 46 13.62 17.42 -10.80
C THR A 46 12.74 18.05 -9.72
N GLY A 47 11.53 18.49 -10.06
CA GLY A 47 10.55 18.99 -9.10
C GLY A 47 10.04 17.88 -8.17
N ILE A 48 9.81 16.68 -8.72
CA ILE A 48 9.43 15.51 -7.94
C ILE A 48 10.57 15.08 -7.02
N SER A 49 11.81 14.95 -7.53
CA SER A 49 12.97 14.55 -6.73
C SER A 49 13.34 15.56 -5.64
N HIS A 50 12.95 16.83 -5.78
CA HIS A 50 13.12 17.83 -4.74
C HIS A 50 12.28 17.53 -3.50
N HIS A 51 11.06 17.01 -3.68
CA HIS A 51 10.15 16.66 -2.59
C HIS A 51 10.36 15.23 -2.09
N PHE A 52 10.73 14.31 -2.99
CA PHE A 52 10.95 12.90 -2.70
C PHE A 52 12.30 12.48 -3.30
N PRO A 53 13.41 12.69 -2.57
CA PRO A 53 14.75 12.39 -3.07
C PRO A 53 14.96 10.91 -3.43
N ARG A 54 14.26 10.01 -2.73
CA ARG A 54 14.33 8.56 -2.96
C ARG A 54 12.94 8.00 -3.23
N LYS A 55 12.89 6.93 -4.04
CA LYS A 55 11.64 6.24 -4.38
C LYS A 55 10.92 5.68 -3.14
N VAL A 56 11.67 5.26 -2.12
CA VAL A 56 11.09 4.79 -0.84
C VAL A 56 10.34 5.89 -0.08
N ASP A 57 10.68 7.16 -0.28
CA ASP A 57 10.05 8.27 0.44
C ASP A 57 8.56 8.39 0.10
N PHE A 58 8.15 7.97 -1.11
CA PHE A 58 6.74 7.86 -1.49
C PHE A 58 6.02 6.83 -0.61
N LEU A 59 6.59 5.63 -0.48
CA LEU A 59 6.00 4.56 0.33
C LEU A 59 5.92 4.97 1.80
N ILE A 60 6.99 5.52 2.37
CA ILE A 60 7.00 5.99 3.77
C ILE A 60 5.87 6.99 4.02
N ARG A 61 5.63 7.90 3.05
CA ARG A 61 4.59 8.92 3.19
C ARG A 61 3.18 8.37 2.98
N LEU A 62 3.01 7.39 2.10
CA LEU A 62 1.72 6.78 1.75
C LEU A 62 1.30 5.65 2.70
N ASP A 63 2.24 4.97 3.36
CA ASP A 63 2.01 3.78 4.19
C ASP A 63 0.90 3.95 5.24
N PRO A 64 0.79 5.06 6.00
CA PRO A 64 -0.35 5.28 6.89
C PRO A 64 -1.70 5.35 6.17
N ASN A 65 -1.73 5.90 4.95
CA ASN A 65 -2.97 5.99 4.17
C ASN A 65 -3.37 4.63 3.60
N ILE A 66 -2.40 3.89 3.05
CA ILE A 66 -2.58 2.52 2.55
C ILE A 66 -3.11 1.62 3.68
N ALA A 67 -2.52 1.72 4.87
CA ALA A 67 -2.97 0.94 6.02
C ALA A 67 -4.42 1.24 6.42
N ARG A 68 -4.82 2.51 6.43
CA ARG A 68 -6.21 2.90 6.71
C ARG A 68 -7.19 2.39 5.67
N LEU A 69 -6.81 2.42 4.39
CA LEU A 69 -7.65 1.92 3.31
C LEU A 69 -7.93 0.43 3.49
N PHE A 70 -6.91 -0.35 3.83
CA PHE A 70 -7.04 -1.80 4.00
C PHE A 70 -7.81 -2.16 5.29
N ILE A 71 -7.44 -1.60 6.44
CA ILE A 71 -8.03 -1.94 7.74
C ILE A 71 -9.52 -1.61 7.81
N ARG A 72 -9.96 -0.54 7.13
CA ARG A 72 -11.38 -0.15 7.11
C ARG A 72 -12.28 -1.24 6.54
N GLU A 73 -11.75 -2.10 5.69
CA GLU A 73 -12.52 -3.17 5.03
C GLU A 73 -12.54 -4.47 5.85
N LEU A 74 -11.89 -4.49 7.03
CA LEU A 74 -11.79 -5.66 7.90
C LEU A 74 -12.72 -5.55 9.11
N ASP A 75 -13.40 -6.64 9.42
CA ASP A 75 -14.30 -6.77 10.56
C ASP A 75 -13.64 -7.62 11.66
N PHE A 76 -13.28 -6.98 12.77
CA PHE A 76 -12.62 -7.62 13.91
C PHE A 76 -13.61 -8.08 15.00
N SER A 77 -14.91 -8.08 14.75
CA SER A 77 -15.92 -8.49 15.74
C SER A 77 -15.92 -10.00 16.06
N GLY A 78 -15.25 -10.81 15.24
CA GLY A 78 -15.07 -12.24 15.46
C GLY A 78 -14.14 -12.86 14.42
N LEU A 79 -13.64 -14.08 14.69
CA LEU A 79 -12.74 -14.80 13.78
C LEU A 79 -13.39 -15.06 12.42
N THR A 80 -14.65 -15.50 12.41
CA THR A 80 -15.40 -15.75 11.17
C THR A 80 -15.63 -14.47 10.38
N GLN A 81 -15.94 -13.36 11.06
CA GLN A 81 -16.16 -12.06 10.44
C GLN A 81 -14.86 -11.52 9.84
N LEU A 82 -13.73 -11.69 10.52
CA LEU A 82 -12.42 -11.30 10.02
C LEU A 82 -12.06 -12.10 8.76
N GLU A 83 -12.26 -13.42 8.77
CA GLU A 83 -12.02 -14.26 7.59
C GLU A 83 -12.90 -13.84 6.41
N GLN A 84 -14.21 -13.65 6.61
CA GLN A 84 -15.14 -13.27 5.55
C GLN A 84 -14.86 -11.87 4.98
N SER A 85 -14.64 -10.88 5.85
CA SER A 85 -14.33 -9.52 5.44
C SER A 85 -12.98 -9.44 4.74
N TRP A 86 -11.97 -10.20 5.19
CA TRP A 86 -10.69 -10.31 4.50
C TRP A 86 -10.82 -10.88 3.09
N MET A 87 -11.55 -11.99 2.92
CA MET A 87 -11.74 -12.59 1.59
C MET A 87 -12.53 -11.67 0.65
N THR A 88 -13.49 -10.91 1.20
CA THR A 88 -14.21 -9.87 0.45
C THR A 88 -13.26 -8.74 0.05
N ALA A 89 -12.44 -8.26 0.99
CA ALA A 89 -11.42 -7.26 0.70
C ALA A 89 -10.44 -7.76 -0.37
N LEU A 90 -10.00 -9.02 -0.32
CA LEU A 90 -9.08 -9.59 -1.31
C LEU A 90 -9.67 -9.66 -2.72
N ALA A 91 -10.99 -9.73 -2.87
CA ALA A 91 -11.66 -9.66 -4.17
C ALA A 91 -11.67 -8.24 -4.76
N GLU A 92 -11.51 -7.21 -3.93
CA GLU A 92 -11.44 -5.82 -4.37
C GLU A 92 -10.04 -5.50 -4.96
N PRO A 93 -9.95 -4.97 -6.19
CA PRO A 93 -8.67 -4.73 -6.87
C PRO A 93 -7.68 -3.88 -6.06
N THR A 94 -8.19 -2.85 -5.37
CA THR A 94 -7.38 -1.95 -4.55
C THR A 94 -6.70 -2.70 -3.40
N ASN A 95 -7.44 -3.50 -2.65
CA ASN A 95 -6.92 -4.25 -1.50
C ASN A 95 -6.03 -5.42 -1.94
N ALA A 96 -6.39 -6.09 -3.04
CA ALA A 96 -5.52 -7.05 -3.69
C ALA A 96 -4.17 -6.43 -4.05
N ALA A 97 -4.17 -5.21 -4.62
CA ALA A 97 -2.95 -4.48 -4.95
C ALA A 97 -2.13 -4.08 -3.71
N ILE A 98 -2.79 -3.73 -2.59
CA ILE A 98 -2.11 -3.48 -1.30
C ILE A 98 -1.37 -4.72 -0.81
N LEU A 99 -1.99 -5.90 -0.90
CA LEU A 99 -1.34 -7.16 -0.52
C LEU A 99 -0.24 -7.58 -1.51
N ARG A 100 -0.43 -7.35 -2.81
CA ARG A 100 0.64 -7.52 -3.82
C ARG A 100 1.84 -6.62 -3.52
N LEU A 101 1.58 -5.36 -3.16
CA LEU A 101 2.62 -4.42 -2.74
C LEU A 101 3.38 -4.99 -1.53
N PHE A 102 2.68 -5.43 -0.49
CA PHE A 102 3.31 -6.06 0.68
C PHE A 102 4.23 -7.22 0.28
N PHE A 103 3.75 -8.17 -0.52
CA PHE A 103 4.58 -9.31 -0.95
C PHE A 103 5.75 -8.89 -1.84
N SER A 104 5.59 -7.88 -2.70
CA SER A 104 6.70 -7.34 -3.49
C SER A 104 7.81 -6.76 -2.60
N LEU A 105 7.42 -6.10 -1.50
CA LEU A 105 8.36 -5.52 -0.53
C LEU A 105 9.09 -6.62 0.25
N CYS A 106 8.46 -7.77 0.52
CA CYS A 106 9.14 -8.91 1.15
C CYS A 106 10.27 -9.48 0.28
N GLY A 107 10.14 -9.42 -1.05
CA GLY A 107 11.17 -9.85 -1.99
C GLY A 107 12.22 -8.77 -2.32
N TYR A 108 11.95 -7.52 -1.95
CA TYR A 108 12.82 -6.39 -2.28
C TYR A 108 14.05 -6.37 -1.37
N SER A 109 15.24 -6.50 -1.95
CA SER A 109 16.52 -6.60 -1.22
C SER A 109 17.00 -5.27 -0.63
N GLY A 110 16.31 -4.16 -0.88
CA GLY A 110 16.58 -2.88 -0.23
C GLY A 110 15.86 -2.82 1.11
N ASN A 111 16.58 -3.08 2.21
CA ASN A 111 16.11 -3.05 3.62
C ASN A 111 15.62 -1.66 4.11
N GLU A 112 15.13 -0.81 3.22
CA GLU A 112 14.69 0.56 3.53
C GLU A 112 13.27 0.59 4.10
N VAL A 113 12.44 -0.42 3.77
CA VAL A 113 11.09 -0.61 4.31
C VAL A 113 11.10 -1.87 5.17
N THR A 114 11.18 -1.71 6.49
CA THR A 114 11.20 -2.82 7.45
C THR A 114 9.82 -3.12 8.04
N LEU A 115 8.84 -2.27 7.78
CA LEU A 115 7.49 -2.38 8.31
C LEU A 115 6.49 -1.94 7.25
N PHE A 116 5.43 -2.72 7.08
CA PHE A 116 4.26 -2.34 6.29
C PHE A 116 3.09 -2.17 7.25
N ARG A 117 2.60 -0.93 7.42
CA ARG A 117 1.62 -0.61 8.46
C ARG A 117 0.30 -1.35 8.27
N ALA A 118 -0.12 -1.60 7.04
CA ALA A 118 -1.38 -2.30 6.77
C ALA A 118 -1.39 -3.67 7.46
N VAL A 119 -0.34 -4.48 7.26
CA VAL A 119 -0.23 -5.81 7.87
C VAL A 119 0.02 -5.72 9.38
N SER A 120 0.90 -4.81 9.80
CA SER A 120 1.30 -4.69 11.20
C SER A 120 0.13 -4.26 12.09
N LEU A 121 -0.61 -3.22 11.67
CA LEU A 121 -1.78 -2.75 12.40
C LEU A 121 -2.92 -3.77 12.35
N THR A 122 -3.15 -4.44 11.22
CA THR A 122 -4.17 -5.51 11.15
C THR A 122 -3.88 -6.62 12.15
N ARG A 123 -2.61 -7.02 12.26
CA ARG A 123 -2.17 -8.02 13.24
C ARG A 123 -2.33 -7.54 14.68
N GLU A 124 -1.91 -6.30 14.97
CA GLU A 124 -2.09 -5.68 16.29
C GLU A 124 -3.56 -5.58 16.69
N THR A 125 -4.45 -5.16 15.78
CA THR A 125 -5.89 -5.09 16.01
C THR A 125 -6.49 -6.49 16.21
N ALA A 126 -6.10 -7.48 15.39
CA ALA A 126 -6.57 -8.85 15.58
C ALA A 126 -6.14 -9.44 16.93
N VAL A 127 -4.92 -9.16 17.39
CA VAL A 127 -4.47 -9.57 18.73
C VAL A 127 -5.28 -8.87 19.83
N SER A 128 -5.54 -7.58 19.68
CA SER A 128 -6.31 -6.79 20.65
C SER A 128 -7.75 -7.30 20.80
N GLU A 129 -8.44 -7.54 19.67
CA GLU A 129 -9.86 -7.86 19.67
C GLU A 129 -10.15 -9.37 19.78
N LEU A 130 -9.28 -10.22 19.22
CA LEU A 130 -9.52 -11.67 19.06
C LEU A 130 -8.44 -12.53 19.74
N GLY A 131 -7.44 -11.91 20.37
CA GLY A 131 -6.36 -12.60 21.07
C GLY A 131 -5.42 -13.37 20.15
N VAL A 132 -4.79 -14.42 20.69
CA VAL A 132 -3.79 -15.24 19.98
C VAL A 132 -4.38 -15.93 18.74
N GLU A 133 -5.66 -16.30 18.76
CA GLU A 133 -6.32 -16.91 17.60
C GLU A 133 -6.50 -15.91 16.46
N GLY A 134 -6.70 -14.62 16.76
CA GLY A 134 -6.68 -13.55 15.76
C GLY A 134 -5.35 -13.44 15.04
N ASP A 135 -4.23 -13.50 15.77
CA ASP A 135 -2.88 -13.45 15.18
C ASP A 135 -2.61 -14.62 14.22
N LYS A 136 -2.98 -15.84 14.66
CA LYS A 136 -2.87 -17.05 13.85
C LYS A 136 -3.72 -16.93 12.59
N LEU A 137 -4.95 -16.45 12.72
CA LEU A 137 -5.86 -16.26 11.59
C LEU A 137 -5.29 -15.26 10.58
N VAL A 138 -4.77 -14.11 11.03
CA VAL A 138 -4.13 -13.13 10.12
C VAL A 138 -2.95 -13.76 9.38
N SER A 139 -2.12 -14.55 10.06
CA SER A 139 -0.99 -15.25 9.43
C SER A 139 -1.45 -16.27 8.38
N ASP A 140 -2.50 -17.03 8.66
CA ASP A 140 -3.12 -17.97 7.72
C ASP A 140 -3.74 -17.23 6.51
N LEU A 141 -4.48 -16.15 6.75
CA LEU A 141 -5.08 -15.31 5.71
C LEU A 141 -4.04 -14.68 4.79
N LEU A 142 -2.89 -14.24 5.32
CA LEU A 142 -1.76 -13.77 4.51
C LEU A 142 -1.23 -14.89 3.59
N GLY A 143 -1.06 -16.10 4.13
CA GLY A 143 -0.66 -17.26 3.34
C GLY A 143 -1.65 -17.59 2.22
N ARG A 144 -2.95 -17.66 2.55
CA ARG A 144 -4.03 -17.88 1.57
C ARG A 144 -4.07 -16.78 0.51
N SER A 145 -3.86 -15.52 0.91
CA SER A 145 -3.82 -14.38 0.00
C SER A 145 -2.68 -14.49 -1.01
N ALA A 146 -1.49 -14.90 -0.58
CA ALA A 146 -0.35 -15.11 -1.49
C ALA A 146 -0.66 -16.15 -2.57
N VAL A 147 -1.27 -17.28 -2.19
CA VAL A 147 -1.67 -18.34 -3.14
C VAL A 147 -2.75 -17.85 -4.10
N ALA A 148 -3.79 -17.17 -3.58
CA ALA A 148 -4.89 -16.65 -4.39
C ALA A 148 -4.41 -15.60 -5.41
N LEU A 149 -3.57 -14.65 -4.98
CA LEU A 149 -3.05 -13.59 -5.86
C LEU A 149 -2.14 -14.15 -6.96
N LEU A 150 -1.36 -15.19 -6.66
CA LEU A 150 -0.55 -15.89 -7.65
C LEU A 150 -1.44 -16.56 -8.71
N ALA A 151 -2.49 -17.28 -8.29
CA ALA A 151 -3.42 -17.93 -9.21
C ALA A 151 -4.12 -16.93 -10.16
N GLN A 152 -4.57 -15.79 -9.63
CA GLN A 152 -5.19 -14.72 -10.45
C GLN A 152 -4.24 -14.14 -11.51
N THR A 153 -2.94 -14.16 -11.25
CA THR A 153 -1.94 -13.66 -12.20
C THR A 153 -1.75 -14.65 -13.37
N ALA A 154 -1.95 -15.95 -13.12
CA ALA A 154 -1.85 -16.99 -14.13
C ALA A 154 -3.08 -17.06 -15.05
N GLU A 155 -4.25 -16.59 -14.61
CA GLU A 155 -5.47 -16.54 -15.45
C GLU A 155 -5.54 -15.28 -16.35
N ALA A 156 -4.77 -14.24 -16.03
CA ALA A 156 -4.72 -12.98 -16.77
C ALA A 156 -3.59 -12.90 -17.82
N ALA A 157 -2.75 -13.94 -17.92
CA ALA A 157 -1.60 -14.05 -18.83
C ALA A 157 -1.87 -15.04 -19.97
#